data_AF-A0A1F3YAW8-F1
#
_entry.id   AF-A0A1F3YAW8-F1
#
_cell.length_a   1.000
_cell.length_b   1.000
_cell.length_c   1.000
_cell.angle_alpha   90.00
_cell.angle_beta   90.00
_cell.angle_gamma   90.00
#
_symmetry.space_group_name_H-M   'P 1'
#
loop_
_entity.id
_entity.type
_entity.pdbx_description
1 polymer ?
#
loop_
_entity_poly.entity_id
_entity_poly.type
_entity_poly.pdbx_seq_one_letter_code
_entity_poly.pdbx_strand_id
1 'polypeptide(L)' 'MDILKLATDRENGNESVSDLTWLDSKDAAKYLRRSVNALRILTYRGYIKPRKLGRRLYFRRIELDRMIESSLTY' A
#
# COMPACT_ATOMS: atom_id res chain seq x y z
N MET A 1 20.91 -12.45 -20.95
CA MET A 1 19.71 -13.12 -20.42
C MET A 1 20.00 -13.56 -18.99
N ASP A 2 19.85 -12.66 -18.02
CA ASP A 2 19.94 -12.99 -16.60
C ASP A 2 18.53 -12.88 -16.00
N ILE A 3 17.91 -14.05 -15.83
CA ILE A 3 16.52 -14.22 -15.38
C ILE A 3 16.34 -13.87 -13.88
N LEU A 4 17.40 -13.48 -13.17
CA LEU A 4 17.39 -13.26 -11.71
C LEU A 4 17.35 -11.79 -11.25
N LYS A 5 17.10 -10.83 -12.14
CA LYS A 5 17.02 -9.39 -11.81
C LYS A 5 15.60 -8.82 -11.66
N LEU A 6 14.57 -9.66 -11.48
CA LEU A 6 13.16 -9.21 -11.37
C LEU A 6 12.63 -9.13 -9.91
N ALA A 7 13.48 -9.38 -8.90
CA ALA A 7 13.02 -9.51 -7.51
C ALA A 7 13.81 -8.66 -6.50
N THR A 8 14.52 -7.62 -6.93
CA THR A 8 15.30 -6.78 -6.01
C THR A 8 15.16 -5.31 -6.38
N ASP A 9 14.12 -4.66 -5.84
CA ASP A 9 14.03 -3.20 -5.73
C ASP A 9 15.10 -2.69 -4.75
N ARG A 10 16.36 -2.66 -5.20
CA ARG A 10 17.50 -1.96 -4.61
C ARG A 10 18.46 -1.74 -5.78
N GLU A 11 18.81 -0.54 -6.23
CA GLU A 11 18.90 0.79 -5.61
C GLU A 11 18.90 1.82 -6.75
N ASN A 12 18.17 2.94 -6.65
CA ASN A 12 18.55 4.22 -7.26
C ASN A 12 17.78 5.39 -6.61
N GLY A 13 18.52 6.45 -6.29
CA GLY A 13 18.01 7.65 -5.63
C GLY A 13 16.94 8.36 -6.46
N ASN A 14 15.94 8.91 -5.76
CA ASN A 14 14.85 9.74 -6.28
C ASN A 14 13.79 9.01 -7.13
N GLU A 15 13.46 7.76 -6.83
CA GLU A 15 12.14 7.23 -7.18
C GLU A 15 11.12 7.91 -6.26
N SER A 16 10.46 8.93 -6.77
CA SER A 16 9.30 9.50 -6.11
C SER A 16 8.33 8.35 -5.80
N VAL A 17 7.92 8.23 -4.55
CA VAL A 17 6.88 7.29 -4.06
C VAL A 17 5.55 7.43 -4.85
N SER A 18 5.47 8.40 -5.77
CA SER A 18 4.39 8.71 -6.69
C SER A 18 4.01 7.61 -7.67
N ASP A 19 4.81 6.57 -7.87
CA ASP A 19 4.54 5.59 -8.96
C ASP A 19 4.29 4.15 -8.45
N LEU A 20 4.49 3.90 -7.15
CA LEU A 20 4.26 2.56 -6.59
C LEU A 20 2.75 2.27 -6.52
N THR A 21 2.28 1.40 -7.40
CA THR A 21 0.85 1.02 -7.49
C THR A 21 0.38 0.21 -6.28
N TRP A 22 1.30 -0.54 -5.65
CA TRP A 22 1.05 -1.43 -4.53
C TRP A 22 1.93 -1.07 -3.34
N LEU A 23 1.31 -0.88 -2.18
CA LEU A 23 1.96 -0.51 -0.93
C LEU A 23 1.91 -1.69 0.04
N ASP A 24 3.00 -1.96 0.76
CA ASP A 24 2.98 -2.89 1.89
C ASP A 24 2.20 -2.27 3.06
N SER A 25 1.85 -3.08 4.06
CA SER A 25 1.10 -2.65 5.24
C SER A 25 1.74 -1.48 5.99
N LYS A 26 3.08 -1.41 6.00
CA LYS A 26 3.80 -0.28 6.63
C LYS A 26 3.70 0.99 5.81
N ASP A 27 3.90 0.91 4.50
CA ASP A 27 3.86 2.07 3.61
C ASP A 27 2.44 2.60 3.45
N ALA A 28 1.44 1.71 3.36
CA ALA A 28 0.03 2.08 3.34
C ALA A 28 -0.39 2.81 4.63
N ALA A 29 0.10 2.35 5.80
CA ALA A 29 -0.16 3.04 7.06
C ALA A 29 0.50 4.43 7.09
N LYS A 30 1.74 4.54 6.59
CA LYS A 30 2.44 5.82 6.45
C LYS A 30 1.72 6.77 5.48
N TYR A 31 1.20 6.23 4.38
CA TYR A 31 0.43 6.98 3.38
C TYR A 31 -0.85 7.59 3.99
N LEU A 32 -1.62 6.79 4.73
CA LEU A 32 -2.83 7.26 5.43
C LEU A 32 -2.53 8.12 6.67
N ARG A 33 -1.25 8.27 7.07
CA ARG A 33 -0.82 8.86 8.35
C ARG A 33 -1.52 8.22 9.56
N ARG A 34 -1.65 6.89 9.54
CA ARG A 34 -2.27 6.08 10.60
C ARG A 34 -1.31 5.03 11.12
N SER A 35 -1.63 4.45 12.28
CA SER A 35 -0.89 3.29 12.78
C SER A 35 -1.19 2.05 11.95
N VAL A 36 -0.23 1.11 11.88
CA VAL A 36 -0.43 -0.19 11.20
C VAL A 36 -1.61 -0.96 11.82
N ASN A 37 -1.85 -0.81 13.11
CA ASN A 37 -2.99 -1.43 13.78
C ASN A 37 -4.32 -0.86 13.30
N ALA A 38 -4.42 0.46 13.12
CA ALA A 38 -5.60 1.09 12.55
C ALA A 38 -5.85 0.61 11.12
N LEU A 39 -4.80 0.48 10.29
CA LEU A 39 -4.91 -0.10 8.96
C LEU A 39 -5.44 -1.54 9.01
N ARG A 40 -4.96 -2.38 9.94
CA ARG A 40 -5.46 -3.75 10.13
C ARG A 40 -6.93 -3.78 10.53
N ILE A 41 -7.37 -2.88 11.41
CA ILE A 41 -8.79 -2.77 11.80
C ILE A 41 -9.64 -2.38 10.59
N LEU A 42 -9.21 -1.40 9.80
CA LEU A 42 -9.92 -0.98 8.58
C LEU A 42 -10.03 -2.12 7.56
N THR A 43 -8.94 -2.88 7.42
CA THR A 43 -8.87 -4.07 6.56
C THR A 43 -9.84 -5.15 7.06
N TYR A 44 -9.84 -5.43 8.36
CA TYR A 44 -10.71 -6.44 8.97
C TYR A 44 -12.19 -6.08 8.86
N ARG A 45 -12.52 -4.80 8.99
CA ARG A 45 -13.88 -4.27 8.82
C ARG A 45 -14.34 -4.19 7.35
N GLY A 46 -13.44 -4.46 6.39
CA GLY A 46 -13.77 -4.47 4.97
C GLY A 46 -13.79 -3.09 4.30
N TYR A 47 -13.32 -2.04 4.97
CA TYR A 47 -13.23 -0.70 4.37
C TYR A 47 -12.14 -0.61 3.28
N ILE A 48 -11.09 -1.43 3.41
CA ILE A 48 -9.99 -1.51 2.45
C ILE A 48 -9.86 -2.96 2.03
N LYS A 49 -9.78 -3.23 0.72
CA LYS A 49 -9.65 -4.59 0.22
C LYS A 49 -8.18 -4.95 0.03
N PRO A 50 -7.57 -5.74 0.93
CA PRO A 50 -6.18 -6.10 0.78
C PRO A 50 -6.05 -7.14 -0.34
N ARG A 51 -4.95 -7.07 -1.10
CA ARG A 51 -4.55 -8.17 -1.96
C ARG A 51 -3.49 -9.00 -1.25
N LYS A 52 -3.83 -10.27 -1.01
CA LYS A 52 -2.92 -11.23 -0.39
C LYS A 52 -1.93 -11.73 -1.42
N LEU A 53 -0.64 -11.55 -1.15
CA LEU A 53 0.44 -12.15 -1.92
C LEU A 53 1.29 -12.99 -0.94
N GLY A 54 1.04 -14.30 -0.95
CA GLY A 54 1.63 -15.22 0.02
C GLY A 54 1.26 -14.87 1.47
N ARG A 55 2.26 -14.46 2.26
CA ARG A 55 2.12 -14.09 3.69
C ARG A 55 1.92 -12.59 3.92
N ARG A 56 2.03 -11.75 2.89
CA ARG A 56 1.94 -10.29 3.00
C ARG A 56 0.66 -9.75 2.38
N LEU A 57 0.19 -8.63 2.91
CA LEU A 57 -0.96 -7.88 2.41
C LEU A 57 -0.46 -6.63 1.70
N TYR A 58 -0.91 -6.47 0.46
CA TYR A 58 -0.62 -5.32 -0.37
C TYR A 58 -1.88 -4.51 -0.58
N PHE A 59 -1.72 -3.19 -0.61
CA PHE A 59 -2.80 -2.23 -0.74
C PHE A 59 -2.60 -1.42 -2.02
N ARG A 60 -3.65 -1.24 -2.81
CA ARG A 60 -3.58 -0.34 -3.97
C ARG A 60 -3.65 1.09 -3.51
N ARG A 61 -2.79 1.96 -4.04
CA ARG A 61 -2.85 3.39 -3.75
C ARG A 61 -4.21 4.00 -4.09
N ILE A 62 -4.76 3.67 -5.26
CA ILE A 62 -6.08 4.17 -5.71
C ILE A 62 -7.20 3.86 -4.70
N GLU A 63 -7.15 2.70 -4.02
CA GLU A 63 -8.16 2.41 -2.99
C GLU A 63 -7.96 3.25 -1.73
N LEU A 64 -6.72 3.53 -1.35
CA LEU A 64 -6.41 4.44 -0.25
C LEU A 64 -6.86 5.86 -0.57
N ASP A 65 -6.64 6.33 -1.81
CA ASP A 65 -7.08 7.64 -2.28
C ASP A 65 -8.59 7.78 -2.24
N ARG A 66 -9.32 6.80 -2.81
CA ARG A 66 -10.79 6.76 -2.75
C ARG A 66 -11.31 6.78 -1.31
N MET A 67 -10.61 6.10 -0.39
CA MET A 67 -10.98 6.11 1.02
C MET A 67 -10.82 7.52 1.62
N ILE A 68 -9.71 8.21 1.34
CA ILE A 68 -9.48 9.59 1.81
C ILE A 68 -10.55 10.53 1.24
N GLU A 69 -10.84 10.45 -0.06
CA GLU A 69 -11.87 11.26 -0.72
C GLU A 69 -13.26 11.00 -0.11
N SER A 70 -13.60 9.74 0.16
CA SER A 70 -14.89 9.39 0.79
C SER A 70 -15.04 9.98 2.19
N SER A 71 -13.94 10.14 2.93
CA SER A 71 -13.94 10.70 4.28
C SER A 71 -14.08 12.22 4.33
N LEU A 72 -13.80 12.92 3.22
CA LEU A 72 -13.89 14.38 3.12
C LEU A 72 -15.30 14.87 2.77
N THR A 73 -16.21 13.96 2.42
CA THR A 73 -17.55 14.29 1.87
C THR A 73 -18.66 14.23 2.94
N TYR A 74 -18.34 14.33 4.24
CA TYR A 74 -19.32 14.28 5.34
C TYR A 74 -19.11 15.40 6.36
#